data_AF-A0A6A6GU05-F1
#
_entry.id   AF-A0A6A6GU05-F1
#
_cell.length_a   1.000
_cell.length_b   1.000
_cell.length_c   1.000
_cell.angle_alpha   90.00
_cell.angle_beta   90.00
_cell.angle_gamma   90.00
#
_symmetry.space_group_name_H-M   'P 1'
#
loop_
_entity.id
_entity.type
_entity.pdbx_description
1 polymer ?
#
loop_
_entity_poly.entity_id
_entity_poly.type
_entity_poly.pdbx_seq_one_letter_code
_entity_poly.pdbx_strand_id
1 'polypeptide(L)'
;MTRILLFCIAEEAKTFIHKALAEKHHWGPWRVFWLVESHTLPSDNKGFKSELNDDETFETEFIGASEEDCQKWALEKRYQVNFIDQRLIAIADARSARDDTLLIQFCIDSEPFEIEPYGALPRDRNAWYSFRIDHSKADLVAASLTETEEEITFPVYFERKEELTDENGVFNVDKAELLVAGKDPDLDTL
;
A
#
# COMPACT_ATOMS: atom_id res chain seq x y z
N MET A 1 -12.12 -0.65 11.75
CA MET A 1 -10.84 -0.23 11.18
C MET A 1 -10.34 -1.38 10.35
N THR A 2 -10.24 -1.18 9.05
CA THR A 2 -9.69 -2.12 8.08
C THR A 2 -8.16 -2.11 8.15
N ARG A 3 -7.50 -3.09 7.54
CA ARG A 3 -6.04 -3.10 7.37
C ARG A 3 -5.68 -3.58 5.96
N ILE A 4 -4.50 -3.17 5.51
CA ILE A 4 -3.98 -3.51 4.19
C ILE A 4 -3.57 -4.98 4.18
N LEU A 5 -3.95 -5.71 3.13
CA LEU A 5 -3.48 -7.08 2.92
C LEU A 5 -2.00 -7.04 2.50
N LEU A 6 -1.14 -7.74 3.25
CA LEU A 6 0.29 -7.87 2.98
C LEU A 6 0.59 -9.27 2.43
N PHE A 7 0.97 -9.33 1.16
CA PHE A 7 1.42 -10.52 0.47
C PHE A 7 2.94 -10.62 0.52
N CYS A 8 3.46 -11.84 0.70
CA CYS A 8 4.87 -12.14 0.54
C CYS A 8 5.02 -13.06 -0.67
N ILE A 9 5.67 -12.58 -1.73
CA ILE A 9 5.77 -13.30 -3.01
C ILE A 9 7.16 -13.85 -3.31
N ALA A 10 8.14 -13.57 -2.45
CA ALA A 10 9.52 -14.05 -2.60
C ALA A 10 10.07 -14.60 -1.28
N GLU A 11 10.79 -15.71 -1.33
CA GLU A 11 11.36 -16.36 -0.14
C GLU A 11 12.30 -15.43 0.64
N GLU A 12 13.18 -14.72 -0.07
CA GLU A 12 14.07 -13.73 0.55
C GLU A 12 13.32 -12.63 1.31
N ALA A 13 12.08 -12.31 0.92
CA ALA A 13 11.27 -11.27 1.54
C ALA A 13 10.67 -11.69 2.90
N LYS A 14 10.69 -12.98 3.26
CA LYS A 14 10.12 -13.46 4.54
C LYS A 14 10.72 -12.75 5.75
N THR A 15 12.02 -12.48 5.74
CA THR A 15 12.69 -11.75 6.84
C THR A 15 12.20 -10.31 6.98
N PHE A 16 11.90 -9.66 5.85
CA PHE A 16 11.37 -8.30 5.83
C PHE A 16 9.91 -8.21 6.32
N ILE A 17 9.12 -9.27 6.15
CA ILE A 17 7.71 -9.30 6.62
C ILE A 17 7.60 -9.04 8.13
N HIS A 18 8.57 -9.49 8.94
CA HIS A 18 8.59 -9.18 10.38
C HIS A 18 8.64 -7.68 10.63
N LYS A 19 9.50 -6.95 9.89
CA LYS A 19 9.60 -5.49 9.99
C LYS A 19 8.31 -4.83 9.55
N ALA A 20 7.79 -5.19 8.38
CA ALA A 20 6.55 -4.62 7.85
C ALA A 20 5.34 -4.84 8.79
N LEU A 21 5.17 -6.03 9.36
CA LEU A 21 4.09 -6.32 10.31
C LEU A 21 4.25 -5.60 11.66
N ALA A 22 5.48 -5.26 12.05
CA ALA A 22 5.73 -4.48 13.25
C ALA A 22 5.28 -3.02 13.10
N GLU A 23 4.98 -2.55 11.89
CA GLU A 23 4.50 -1.18 11.66
C GLU A 23 3.18 -0.90 12.35
N LYS A 24 3.11 0.30 12.94
CA LYS A 24 1.96 0.79 13.68
C LYS A 24 1.34 1.95 12.94
N HIS A 25 0.02 2.00 13.00
CA HIS A 25 -0.77 3.12 12.56
C HIS A 25 -0.31 4.39 13.29
N HIS A 26 -0.15 5.50 12.57
CA HIS A 26 0.41 6.74 13.09
C HIS A 26 -0.46 7.34 14.21
N TRP A 27 -1.77 7.05 14.17
CA TRP A 27 -2.79 7.57 15.07
C TRP A 27 -3.20 6.61 16.21
N GLY A 28 -2.51 5.47 16.41
CA GLY A 28 -2.90 4.54 17.46
C GLY A 28 -2.04 3.28 17.59
N PRO A 29 -2.39 2.36 18.51
CA PRO A 29 -1.62 1.14 18.74
C PRO A 29 -1.90 0.04 17.70
N TRP A 30 -2.68 0.33 16.66
CA TRP A 30 -3.13 -0.65 15.69
C TRP A 30 -2.03 -0.96 14.68
N ARG A 31 -2.00 -2.19 14.17
CA ARG A 31 -1.09 -2.57 13.07
C ARG A 31 -1.69 -2.14 11.73
N VAL A 32 -0.81 -1.90 10.76
CA VAL A 32 -1.20 -1.46 9.40
C VAL A 32 -1.67 -2.62 8.53
N PHE A 33 -1.15 -3.83 8.78
CA PHE A 33 -1.26 -4.96 7.85
C PHE A 33 -1.95 -6.20 8.42
N TRP A 34 -2.49 -6.99 7.49
CA TRP A 34 -2.85 -8.41 7.66
C TRP A 34 -1.96 -9.26 6.75
N LEU A 35 -1.20 -10.20 7.29
CA LEU A 35 -0.38 -11.11 6.49
C LEU A 35 -1.27 -12.14 5.77
N VAL A 36 -1.09 -12.29 4.46
CA VAL A 36 -1.81 -13.28 3.65
C VAL A 36 -0.97 -14.55 3.49
N GLU A 37 -1.39 -15.61 4.17
CA GLU A 37 -0.69 -16.92 4.18
C GLU A 37 -1.36 -17.95 3.24
N SER A 38 -2.64 -17.80 2.89
CA SER A 38 -3.41 -18.81 2.13
C SER A 38 -4.39 -18.17 1.15
N HIS A 39 -4.76 -18.90 0.10
CA HIS A 39 -5.85 -18.52 -0.81
C HIS A 39 -7.23 -18.53 -0.13
N THR A 40 -7.36 -19.10 1.06
CA THR A 40 -8.61 -19.11 1.83
C THR A 40 -8.76 -17.82 2.63
N LEU A 41 -9.81 -17.05 2.35
CA LEU A 41 -10.17 -15.88 3.15
C LEU A 41 -10.72 -16.31 4.52
N PRO A 42 -10.14 -15.85 5.64
CA PRO A 42 -10.70 -16.10 6.97
C PRO A 42 -12.08 -15.47 7.16
N SER A 43 -12.94 -16.11 7.95
CA SER A 43 -14.27 -15.57 8.27
C SER A 43 -14.25 -14.38 9.22
N ASP A 44 -13.17 -14.19 9.97
CA ASP A 44 -12.96 -13.07 10.88
C ASP A 44 -11.48 -12.64 10.91
N ASN A 45 -11.23 -11.48 11.54
CA ASN A 45 -9.89 -10.87 11.56
C ASN A 45 -8.85 -11.63 12.37
N LYS A 46 -9.23 -12.60 13.21
CA LYS A 46 -8.27 -13.39 14.00
C LYS A 46 -7.58 -14.46 13.17
N GLY A 47 -8.14 -14.78 12.00
CA GLY A 47 -7.50 -15.70 11.06
C GLY A 47 -6.34 -15.10 10.28
N PHE A 48 -6.14 -13.77 10.37
CA PHE A 48 -4.94 -13.13 9.84
C PHE A 48 -3.96 -12.81 10.96
N LYS A 49 -2.68 -13.00 10.68
CA LYS A 49 -1.61 -12.49 11.53
C LYS A 49 -1.39 -11.01 11.28
N SER A 50 -1.20 -10.24 12.34
CA SER A 50 -0.77 -8.84 12.26
C SER A 50 0.55 -8.55 12.95
N GLU A 51 1.15 -9.57 13.53
CA GLU A 51 2.49 -9.54 14.10
C GLU A 51 3.04 -10.96 14.06
N LEU A 52 4.37 -11.05 14.03
CA LEU A 52 5.12 -12.30 14.16
C LEU A 52 6.09 -12.10 15.31
N ASN A 53 6.35 -13.17 16.07
CA ASN A 53 7.43 -13.15 17.05
C ASN A 53 8.80 -13.14 16.31
N ASP A 54 9.86 -12.69 16.98
CA ASP A 54 11.20 -12.55 16.37
C ASP A 54 11.72 -13.84 15.72
N ASP A 55 11.39 -15.01 16.31
CA ASP A 55 11.79 -16.33 15.83
C ASP A 55 10.64 -17.10 15.14
N GLU A 56 9.47 -16.47 14.96
CA GLU A 56 8.31 -17.14 14.35
C GLU A 56 8.47 -17.23 12.84
N THR A 57 8.67 -18.43 12.33
CA THR A 57 8.56 -18.70 10.90
C THR A 57 7.11 -18.70 10.44
N PHE A 58 6.86 -18.28 9.21
CA PHE A 58 5.56 -18.42 8.55
C PHE A 58 5.73 -19.04 7.17
N GLU A 59 4.64 -19.62 6.66
CA GLU A 59 4.55 -20.10 5.29
C GLU A 59 3.43 -19.37 4.57
N THR A 60 3.59 -19.17 3.26
CA THR A 60 2.56 -18.56 2.44
C THR A 60 2.43 -19.28 1.10
N GLU A 61 1.20 -19.48 0.66
CA GLU A 61 0.87 -20.04 -0.65
C GLU A 61 1.17 -19.07 -1.81
N PHE A 62 1.57 -17.83 -1.52
CA PHE A 62 1.83 -16.78 -2.49
C PHE A 62 3.31 -16.65 -2.91
N ILE A 63 4.22 -17.48 -2.37
CA ILE A 63 5.60 -17.50 -2.87
C ILE A 63 5.62 -17.85 -4.36
N GLY A 64 6.25 -17.00 -5.17
CA GLY A 64 6.30 -17.12 -6.63
C GLY A 64 5.06 -16.60 -7.36
N ALA A 65 4.06 -16.06 -6.64
CA ALA A 65 2.93 -15.39 -7.25
C ALA A 65 3.34 -14.08 -7.94
N SER A 66 2.60 -13.71 -8.97
CA SER A 66 2.74 -12.40 -9.61
C SER A 66 1.99 -11.30 -8.84
N GLU A 67 2.26 -10.04 -9.17
CA GLU A 67 1.44 -8.92 -8.68
C GLU A 67 -0.03 -9.09 -9.11
N GLU A 68 -0.26 -9.53 -10.35
CA GLU A 68 -1.59 -9.76 -10.91
C GLU A 68 -2.37 -10.85 -10.16
N ASP A 69 -1.69 -11.90 -9.70
CA ASP A 69 -2.31 -12.95 -8.86
C ASP A 69 -2.79 -12.38 -7.52
N CYS A 70 -1.97 -11.54 -6.89
CA CYS A 70 -2.32 -10.87 -5.62
C CYS A 70 -3.50 -9.91 -5.82
N GLN A 71 -3.46 -9.11 -6.89
CA GLN A 71 -4.53 -8.18 -7.27
C GLN A 71 -5.84 -8.91 -7.51
N LYS A 72 -5.82 -9.99 -8.30
CA LYS A 72 -7.00 -10.80 -8.60
C LYS A 72 -7.59 -11.40 -7.33
N TRP A 73 -6.74 -11.97 -6.47
CA TRP A 73 -7.20 -12.50 -5.18
C TRP A 73 -7.88 -11.41 -4.34
N ALA A 74 -7.25 -10.24 -4.21
CA ALA A 74 -7.79 -9.13 -3.43
C ALA A 74 -9.14 -8.64 -3.99
N LEU A 75 -9.27 -8.47 -5.30
CA LEU A 75 -10.54 -8.09 -5.95
C LEU A 75 -11.65 -9.11 -5.71
N GLU A 76 -11.33 -10.41 -5.75
CA GLU A 76 -12.30 -11.46 -5.47
C GLU A 76 -12.79 -11.45 -4.02
N LYS A 77 -11.92 -11.08 -3.06
CA LYS A 77 -12.20 -11.18 -1.62
C LYS A 77 -12.67 -9.88 -0.95
N ARG A 78 -12.32 -8.70 -1.48
CA ARG A 78 -12.42 -7.40 -0.79
C ARG A 78 -13.80 -7.03 -0.22
N TYR A 79 -14.89 -7.47 -0.85
CA TYR A 79 -16.25 -7.17 -0.39
C TYR A 79 -16.90 -8.29 0.43
N GLN A 80 -16.19 -9.38 0.70
CA GLN A 80 -16.73 -10.52 1.45
C GLN A 80 -16.66 -10.29 2.97
N VAL A 81 -15.78 -9.42 3.43
CA VAL A 81 -15.56 -9.08 4.85
C VAL A 81 -15.30 -7.58 5.02
N ASN A 82 -15.45 -7.06 6.25
CA ASN A 82 -15.38 -5.62 6.55
C ASN A 82 -14.12 -5.19 7.33
N PHE A 83 -13.14 -6.09 7.49
CA PHE A 83 -11.91 -5.84 8.25
C PHE A 83 -10.66 -5.76 7.38
N ILE A 84 -10.80 -5.91 6.06
CA ILE A 84 -9.72 -5.75 5.07
C ILE A 84 -9.94 -4.44 4.30
N ASP A 85 -8.85 -3.78 3.93
CA ASP A 85 -8.91 -2.65 3.02
C ASP A 85 -9.45 -3.09 1.65
N GLN A 86 -10.30 -2.26 1.05
CA GLN A 86 -10.98 -2.60 -0.21
C GLN A 86 -10.23 -2.10 -1.45
N ARG A 87 -9.29 -1.18 -1.29
CA ARG A 87 -8.60 -0.52 -2.39
C ARG A 87 -7.10 -0.77 -2.36
N LEU A 88 -6.51 -1.08 -1.21
CA LEU A 88 -5.07 -1.22 -1.04
C LEU A 88 -4.64 -2.66 -0.79
N ILE A 89 -3.55 -3.04 -1.46
CA ILE A 89 -2.74 -4.19 -1.09
C ILE A 89 -1.28 -3.78 -0.97
N ALA A 90 -0.53 -4.58 -0.23
CA ALA A 90 0.91 -4.46 -0.07
C ALA A 90 1.57 -5.75 -0.51
N ILE A 91 2.69 -5.65 -1.23
CA ILE A 91 3.45 -6.80 -1.73
C ILE A 91 4.90 -6.64 -1.32
N ALA A 92 5.38 -7.63 -0.55
CA ALA A 92 6.79 -7.82 -0.28
C ALA A 92 7.37 -8.82 -1.29
N ASP A 93 8.30 -8.33 -2.10
CA ASP A 93 8.99 -9.08 -3.15
C ASP A 93 10.50 -9.18 -2.84
N ALA A 94 11.28 -9.77 -3.75
CA ALA A 94 12.72 -9.91 -3.55
C ALA A 94 13.47 -8.56 -3.41
N ARG A 95 12.87 -7.44 -3.84
CA ARG A 95 13.44 -6.11 -3.65
C ARG A 95 13.25 -5.64 -2.21
N SER A 96 12.11 -5.95 -1.60
CA SER A 96 11.81 -5.57 -0.21
C SER A 96 12.88 -5.98 0.80
N ALA A 97 13.46 -7.17 0.65
CA ALA A 97 14.56 -7.62 1.52
C ALA A 97 15.89 -6.89 1.32
N ARG A 98 16.07 -6.19 0.19
CA ARG A 98 17.33 -5.54 -0.19
C ARG A 98 17.37 -4.08 0.22
N ASP A 99 16.25 -3.38 0.09
CA ASP A 99 16.19 -1.93 0.33
C ASP A 99 15.12 -1.51 1.34
N ASP A 100 14.54 -2.46 2.08
CA ASP A 100 13.52 -2.22 3.13
C ASP A 100 12.30 -1.43 2.62
N THR A 101 11.94 -1.61 1.35
CA THR A 101 10.75 -0.99 0.72
C THR A 101 9.61 -1.97 0.50
N LEU A 102 8.40 -1.46 0.33
CA LEU A 102 7.18 -2.23 0.08
C LEU A 102 6.46 -1.73 -1.17
N LEU A 103 5.91 -2.63 -1.97
CA LEU A 103 5.03 -2.24 -3.08
C LEU A 103 3.61 -2.06 -2.55
N ILE A 104 3.13 -0.83 -2.46
CA ILE A 104 1.71 -0.55 -2.26
C ILE A 104 1.03 -0.48 -3.62
N GLN A 105 -0.09 -1.17 -3.77
CA GLN A 105 -0.93 -1.06 -4.96
C GLN A 105 -2.32 -0.57 -4.56
N PHE A 106 -2.80 0.45 -5.27
CA PHE A 106 -4.10 1.07 -5.07
C PHE A 106 -4.99 0.80 -6.28
N CYS A 107 -6.15 0.19 -6.04
CA CYS A 107 -7.16 -0.08 -7.05
C CYS A 107 -8.17 1.06 -7.10
N ILE A 108 -8.31 1.68 -8.27
CA ILE A 108 -9.37 2.64 -8.53
C ILE A 108 -10.48 2.00 -9.36
N ASP A 109 -11.67 1.94 -8.77
CA ASP A 109 -12.91 1.50 -9.40
C ASP A 109 -13.87 2.65 -9.75
N SER A 110 -13.50 3.89 -9.42
CA SER A 110 -14.26 5.08 -9.78
C SER A 110 -14.02 5.51 -11.23
N GLU A 111 -15.01 6.22 -11.78
CA GLU A 111 -14.89 6.86 -13.07
C GLU A 111 -13.94 8.07 -12.97
N PRO A 112 -13.07 8.32 -13.97
CA PRO A 112 -12.25 9.51 -14.00
C PRO A 112 -13.12 10.76 -13.93
N PHE A 113 -12.69 11.74 -13.14
CA PHE A 113 -13.37 13.03 -13.03
C PHE A 113 -12.38 14.17 -13.25
N GLU A 114 -12.90 15.28 -13.77
CA GLU A 114 -12.08 16.42 -14.18
C GLU A 114 -11.53 17.18 -12.97
N ILE A 115 -10.20 17.27 -12.89
CA ILE A 115 -9.47 18.09 -11.92
C ILE A 115 -8.65 19.11 -12.69
N GLU A 116 -9.01 20.40 -12.64
CA GLU A 116 -8.19 21.44 -13.27
C GLU A 116 -6.88 21.69 -12.49
N PRO A 117 -5.74 21.93 -13.16
CA PRO A 117 -5.52 21.95 -14.62
C PRO A 117 -5.12 20.59 -15.23
N TYR A 118 -5.18 19.51 -14.45
CA TYR A 118 -4.64 18.19 -14.80
C TYR A 118 -5.54 17.38 -15.75
N GLY A 119 -6.83 17.71 -15.84
CA GLY A 119 -7.82 16.96 -16.60
C GLY A 119 -8.40 15.79 -15.82
N ALA A 120 -8.91 14.78 -16.53
CA ALA A 120 -9.55 13.62 -15.90
C ALA A 120 -8.57 12.72 -15.14
N LEU A 121 -8.80 12.54 -13.84
CA LEU A 121 -8.03 11.65 -12.96
C LEU A 121 -8.92 10.63 -12.24
N PRO A 122 -8.40 9.40 -12.00
CA PRO A 122 -7.16 8.88 -12.58
C PRO A 122 -7.34 8.59 -14.09
N ARG A 123 -6.25 8.47 -14.85
CA ARG A 123 -6.34 8.33 -16.32
C ARG A 123 -6.99 7.01 -16.77
N ASP A 124 -6.63 5.93 -16.09
CA ASP A 124 -7.11 4.58 -16.40
C ASP A 124 -8.16 4.11 -15.40
N ARG A 125 -9.23 3.52 -15.93
CA ARG A 125 -10.33 2.90 -15.17
C ARG A 125 -9.96 1.49 -14.73
N ASN A 126 -10.46 1.07 -13.58
CA ASN A 126 -10.29 -0.30 -13.06
C ASN A 126 -8.82 -0.72 -13.06
N ALA A 127 -7.95 0.22 -12.71
CA ALA A 127 -6.51 0.08 -12.81
C ALA A 127 -5.89 0.00 -11.42
N TRP A 128 -4.78 -0.71 -11.34
CA TRP A 128 -3.91 -0.77 -10.17
C TRP A 128 -2.75 0.21 -10.35
N TYR A 129 -2.64 1.14 -9.40
CA TYR A 129 -1.56 2.11 -9.35
C TYR A 129 -0.55 1.67 -8.29
N SER A 130 0.70 1.50 -8.71
CA SER A 130 1.75 0.91 -7.87
C SER A 130 2.72 1.96 -7.35
N PHE A 131 3.02 1.94 -6.05
CA PHE A 131 3.94 2.83 -5.36
C PHE A 131 4.93 2.00 -4.56
N ARG A 132 6.21 2.06 -4.91
CA ARG A 132 7.27 1.49 -4.08
C ARG A 132 7.61 2.52 -3.00
N ILE A 133 7.46 2.19 -1.73
CA ILE A 133 7.64 3.15 -0.63
C ILE A 133 8.50 2.58 0.48
N ASP A 134 9.02 3.45 1.34
CA ASP A 134 9.44 3.05 2.69
C ASP A 134 8.24 2.43 3.44
N HIS A 135 8.40 1.21 3.95
CA HIS A 135 7.32 0.46 4.59
C HIS A 135 6.70 1.18 5.80
N SER A 136 7.48 1.99 6.52
CA SER A 136 7.01 2.77 7.66
C SER A 136 6.00 3.87 7.26
N LYS A 137 5.89 4.17 5.97
CA LYS A 137 5.02 5.20 5.41
C LYS A 137 3.70 4.65 4.86
N ALA A 138 3.49 3.33 4.92
CA ALA A 138 2.29 2.70 4.35
C ALA A 138 0.98 3.22 4.95
N ASP A 139 0.97 3.55 6.24
CA ASP A 139 -0.19 4.14 6.92
C ASP A 139 -0.57 5.52 6.36
N LEU A 140 0.44 6.34 6.02
CA LEU A 140 0.23 7.67 5.44
C LEU A 140 -0.33 7.55 4.03
N VAL A 141 0.22 6.65 3.21
CA VAL A 141 -0.31 6.37 1.86
C VAL A 141 -1.76 5.90 1.95
N ALA A 142 -2.07 5.02 2.90
CA ALA A 142 -3.44 4.56 3.11
C ALA A 142 -4.38 5.72 3.49
N ALA A 143 -4.03 6.48 4.52
CA ALA A 143 -4.82 7.62 4.97
C ALA A 143 -5.04 8.65 3.85
N SER A 144 -4.01 8.96 3.06
CA SER A 144 -4.14 9.86 1.92
C SER A 144 -5.07 9.31 0.86
N LEU A 145 -4.85 8.08 0.39
CA LEU A 145 -5.61 7.53 -0.74
C LEU A 145 -7.03 7.08 -0.38
N THR A 146 -7.37 6.85 0.90
CA THR A 146 -8.70 6.37 1.31
C THR A 146 -9.52 7.35 2.14
N GLU A 147 -8.89 8.28 2.86
CA GLU A 147 -9.58 9.19 3.80
C GLU A 147 -9.50 10.67 3.39
N THR A 148 -8.72 11.01 2.37
CA THR A 148 -8.61 12.40 1.86
C THR A 148 -9.35 12.54 0.53
N GLU A 149 -9.89 13.72 0.27
CA GLU A 149 -10.60 14.04 -0.97
C GLU A 149 -9.72 13.76 -2.21
N GLU A 150 -10.32 13.12 -3.20
CA GLU A 150 -9.63 12.67 -4.42
C GLU A 150 -9.12 13.89 -5.21
N GLU A 151 -9.83 15.03 -5.18
CA GLU A 151 -9.43 16.32 -5.75
C GLU A 151 -8.08 16.83 -5.23
N ILE A 152 -7.72 16.47 -4.00
CA ILE A 152 -6.49 16.90 -3.33
C ILE A 152 -5.38 15.88 -3.57
N THR A 153 -5.68 14.59 -3.44
CA THR A 153 -4.66 13.55 -3.43
C THR A 153 -4.27 13.05 -4.82
N PHE A 154 -5.22 12.97 -5.75
CA PHE A 154 -4.99 12.38 -7.06
C PHE A 154 -3.96 13.16 -7.88
N PRO A 155 -3.97 14.51 -7.90
CA PRO A 155 -2.91 15.28 -8.58
C PRO A 155 -1.51 14.97 -8.04
N VAL A 156 -1.37 14.75 -6.74
CA VAL A 156 -0.06 14.48 -6.12
C VAL A 156 0.38 13.05 -6.44
N TYR A 157 -0.48 12.06 -6.17
CA TYR A 157 -0.11 10.66 -6.28
C TYR A 157 -0.09 10.13 -7.71
N PHE A 158 -0.88 10.67 -8.65
CA PHE A 158 -0.93 10.16 -10.02
C PHE A 158 -0.16 11.04 -11.01
N GLU A 159 -0.38 12.36 -10.99
CA GLU A 159 0.25 13.25 -11.96
C GLU A 159 1.70 13.58 -11.61
N ARG A 160 1.99 13.78 -10.32
CA ARG A 160 3.35 14.09 -9.85
C ARG A 160 4.15 12.86 -9.44
N LYS A 161 3.66 11.67 -9.75
CA LYS A 161 4.32 10.41 -9.37
C LYS A 161 5.77 10.34 -9.83
N GLU A 162 6.05 10.69 -11.08
CA GLU A 162 7.40 10.65 -11.64
C GLU A 162 8.34 11.63 -10.93
N GLU A 163 7.85 12.83 -10.60
CA GLU A 163 8.60 13.85 -9.87
C GLU A 163 8.91 13.43 -8.42
N LEU A 164 7.98 12.71 -7.79
CA LEU A 164 8.07 12.27 -6.41
C LEU A 164 8.76 10.90 -6.26
N THR A 165 9.19 10.29 -7.35
CA THR A 165 9.90 9.02 -7.34
C THR A 165 11.40 9.26 -7.53
N ASP A 166 12.21 8.71 -6.64
CA ASP A 166 13.67 8.86 -6.72
C ASP A 166 14.30 8.04 -7.86
N GLU A 167 15.61 8.17 -8.04
CA GLU A 167 16.37 7.44 -9.07
C GLU A 167 16.36 5.91 -8.89
N ASN A 168 16.02 5.42 -7.70
CA ASN A 168 15.87 4.00 -7.40
C ASN A 168 14.42 3.52 -7.62
N GLY A 169 13.51 4.40 -8.03
CA GLY A 169 12.10 4.06 -8.20
C GLY A 169 11.31 4.02 -6.89
N VAL A 170 11.78 4.66 -5.82
CA VAL A 170 11.09 4.77 -4.52
C VAL A 170 10.33 6.09 -4.45
N PHE A 171 9.03 6.01 -4.21
CA PHE A 171 8.13 7.16 -4.08
C PHE A 171 8.28 7.81 -2.69
N ASN A 172 8.55 9.12 -2.69
CA ASN A 172 8.75 9.91 -1.48
C ASN A 172 7.41 10.34 -0.88
N VAL A 173 6.90 9.50 0.03
CA VAL A 173 5.62 9.74 0.72
C VAL A 173 5.65 11.04 1.51
N ASP A 174 6.73 11.35 2.24
CA ASP A 174 6.78 12.58 3.05
C ASP A 174 6.61 13.85 2.22
N LYS A 175 7.24 13.91 1.03
CA LYS A 175 7.04 15.02 0.09
C LYS A 175 5.62 15.04 -0.46
N ALA A 176 5.04 13.88 -0.78
CA ALA A 176 3.66 13.78 -1.23
C ALA A 176 2.68 14.33 -0.18
N GLU A 177 2.86 13.95 1.09
CA GLU A 177 2.01 14.42 2.19
C GLU A 177 2.09 15.93 2.42
N LEU A 178 3.28 16.54 2.28
CA LEU A 178 3.41 18.00 2.32
C LEU A 178 2.60 18.68 1.20
N LEU A 179 2.68 18.14 -0.02
CA LEU A 179 1.95 18.66 -1.17
C LEU A 179 0.43 18.49 -1.02
N VAL A 180 -0.03 17.33 -0.52
CA VAL A 180 -1.44 17.08 -0.19
C VAL A 180 -1.92 18.08 0.86
N ALA A 181 -1.09 18.43 1.84
CA ALA A 181 -1.40 19.46 2.83
C ALA A 181 -1.31 20.91 2.29
N GLY A 182 -1.06 21.10 0.99
CA GLY A 182 -0.93 22.41 0.34
C GLY A 182 0.37 23.14 0.66
N LYS A 183 1.40 22.44 1.14
CA LYS A 183 2.73 22.99 1.44
C LYS A 183 3.69 22.68 0.31
N ASP A 184 4.55 23.64 -0.02
CA ASP A 184 5.62 23.42 -1.00
C ASP A 184 6.85 22.81 -0.29
N PRO A 185 7.20 21.54 -0.57
CA PRO A 185 8.31 20.85 0.09
C PRO A 185 9.67 21.51 -0.19
N ASP A 186 9.79 22.31 -1.25
CA ASP A 186 11.03 22.97 -1.63
C ASP A 186 11.15 24.42 -1.08
N LEU A 187 10.09 24.96 -0.47
CA LEU A 187 10.10 26.29 0.16
C LEU A 187 10.23 26.24 1.70
N ASP A 188 9.89 25.13 2.34
CA ASP A 188 9.91 24.97 3.81
C ASP A 188 11.26 24.53 4.39
N THR A 189 12.36 24.55 3.59
CA THR A 189 13.72 24.18 4.02
C THR A 189 14.71 25.35 4.17
N LEU A 190 14.23 26.60 4.19
CA LEU A 190 15.03 27.82 4.40
C LEU A 190 14.99 28.35 5.85
#